data_AF-A0A352Y404-F1
#
_entry.id   AF-A0A352Y404-F1
#
_cell.length_a   1.000
_cell.length_b   1.000
_cell.length_c   1.000
_cell.angle_alpha   90.00
_cell.angle_beta   90.00
_cell.angle_gamma   90.00
#
_symmetry.space_group_name_H-M   'P 1'
#
loop_
_entity.id
_entity.type
_entity.pdbx_description
1 polymer ?
#
loop_
_entity_poly.entity_id
_entity_poly.type
_entity_poly.pdbx_seq_one_letter_code
_entity_poly.pdbx_strand_id
1 'polypeptide(L)'
;METQGQDIMVGIRPELYQQVKFVAAQKDLSIREYLEEVLKEILSRETSISQEQGRPMTHETFEELRQLRERIKRNHPGQTFDDSTELIRQMREERSQYLADL
;
A
#
# COMPACT_ATOMS: atom_id res chain seq x y z
N MET A 1 25.87 20.94 -1.78
CA MET A 1 26.47 19.60 -1.62
C MET A 1 26.32 18.90 -2.95
N GLU A 2 27.40 18.85 -3.73
CA GLU A 2 27.41 18.14 -5.01
C GLU A 2 27.36 16.65 -4.70
N THR A 3 26.24 15.99 -5.01
CA THR A 3 26.18 14.53 -5.02
C THR A 3 27.10 14.06 -6.13
N GLN A 4 28.33 13.68 -5.79
CA GLN A 4 29.17 12.87 -6.67
C GLN A 4 28.35 11.63 -7.00
N GLY A 5 27.91 11.52 -8.26
CA GLY A 5 27.21 10.34 -8.74
C GLY A 5 28.14 9.15 -8.59
N GLN A 6 27.86 8.26 -7.63
CA GLN A 6 28.52 6.98 -7.59
C GLN A 6 27.96 6.15 -8.73
N ASP A 7 28.81 5.81 -9.70
CA ASP A 7 28.45 4.88 -10.77
C ASP A 7 28.32 3.48 -10.16
N ILE A 8 27.09 2.99 -10.07
CA ILE A 8 26.77 1.66 -9.57
C ILE A 8 26.74 0.69 -10.75
N MET A 9 27.64 -0.29 -10.75
CA MET A 9 27.59 -1.39 -11.72
C MET A 9 26.63 -2.47 -11.23
N VAL A 10 25.52 -2.65 -11.95
CA VAL A 10 24.57 -3.74 -11.71
C VAL A 10 24.66 -4.74 -12.86
N GLY A 11 25.04 -5.98 -12.55
CA GLY A 11 25.02 -7.06 -13.51
C GLY A 11 23.58 -7.47 -13.80
N ILE A 12 23.19 -7.48 -15.07
CA ILE A 12 21.88 -7.96 -15.52
C ILE A 12 22.04 -9.04 -16.58
N ARG A 13 21.06 -9.94 -16.65
CA ARG A 13 21.05 -11.00 -17.66
C ARG A 13 20.89 -10.41 -19.07
N PRO A 14 21.50 -11.01 -20.11
CA PRO A 14 21.42 -10.51 -21.48
C PRO A 14 19.98 -10.35 -21.98
N GLU A 15 19.07 -11.25 -21.62
CA GLU A 15 17.67 -11.22 -22.06
C GLU A 15 16.95 -10.00 -21.50
N LEU A 16 17.21 -9.68 -20.23
CA LEU A 16 16.64 -8.51 -19.58
C LEU A 16 17.21 -7.22 -20.16
N TYR A 17 18.51 -7.19 -20.50
CA TYR A 17 19.11 -6.05 -21.19
C TYR A 17 18.44 -5.79 -22.54
N GLN A 18 18.13 -6.83 -23.33
CA GLN A 18 17.44 -6.66 -24.61
C GLN A 18 16.01 -6.11 -24.42
N GLN A 19 15.29 -6.61 -23.42
CA GLN A 19 13.95 -6.11 -23.10
C GLN A 19 13.99 -4.63 -22.70
N VAL A 20 14.89 -4.25 -21.80
CA VAL A 20 15.06 -2.86 -21.37
C VAL A 20 15.44 -1.96 -22.56
N LYS A 21 16.39 -2.41 -23.39
CA LYS A 21 16.80 -1.67 -24.60
C LYS A 21 15.63 -1.44 -25.56
N PHE A 22 14.81 -2.46 -25.80
CA PHE A 22 13.66 -2.38 -26.69
C PHE A 22 12.61 -1.40 -26.17
N VAL A 23 12.28 -1.47 -24.88
CA VAL A 23 11.27 -0.57 -24.27
C VAL A 23 11.78 0.86 -24.20
N ALA A 24 13.07 1.07 -23.89
CA ALA A 24 13.68 2.40 -23.92
C ALA A 24 13.61 3.02 -25.31
N ALA A 25 13.92 2.24 -26.36
CA ALA A 25 13.82 2.70 -27.74
C ALA A 25 12.38 3.03 -28.17
N GLN A 26 11.37 2.29 -27.70
CA GLN A 26 9.96 2.63 -27.96
C GLN A 26 9.54 3.98 -27.36
N LYS A 27 10.22 4.42 -26.30
CA LYS A 27 9.95 5.69 -25.63
C LYS A 27 10.89 6.81 -26.09
N ASP A 28 11.73 6.56 -27.10
CA ASP A 28 12.79 7.48 -27.54
C ASP A 28 13.77 7.88 -26.41
N LEU A 29 13.99 6.97 -25.45
CA LEU A 29 14.88 7.18 -24.31
C LEU A 29 16.14 6.33 -24.44
N SER A 30 17.25 6.83 -23.89
CA SER A 30 18.39 5.96 -23.60
C SER A 30 18.04 4.97 -22.48
N ILE A 31 18.79 3.86 -22.41
CA ILE A 31 18.62 2.86 -21.32
C ILE A 31 18.75 3.52 -19.95
N ARG A 32 19.68 4.47 -19.81
CA ARG A 32 19.90 5.20 -18.56
C ARG A 32 18.68 6.03 -18.18
N GLU A 33 18.19 6.86 -19.08
CA GLU A 33 17.02 7.72 -18.84
C GLU A 33 15.77 6.89 -18.53
N TYR A 34 15.57 5.81 -19.27
CA TYR A 34 14.47 4.88 -19.01
C TYR A 34 14.54 4.29 -17.59
N LEU A 35 15.73 3.85 -17.14
CA LEU A 35 15.90 3.32 -15.78
C LEU A 35 15.72 4.40 -14.72
N GLU A 36 16.19 5.63 -14.95
CA GLU A 36 15.98 6.77 -14.05
C GLU A 36 14.49 7.09 -13.90
N GLU A 37 13.72 7.12 -14.99
CA GLU A 37 12.26 7.32 -14.94
C GLU A 37 11.53 6.21 -14.19
N VAL A 38 11.85 4.95 -14.47
CA VAL A 38 11.24 3.80 -13.81
C VAL A 38 11.51 3.83 -12.30
N LEU A 39 12.75 4.10 -11.89
CA LEU A 39 13.11 4.22 -10.49
C LEU A 39 12.38 5.40 -9.82
N LYS A 40 12.30 6.54 -10.49
CA LYS A 40 11.55 7.70 -9.98
C LYS A 40 10.07 7.39 -9.81
N GLU A 41 9.46 6.66 -10.74
CA GLU A 41 8.06 6.24 -10.66
C GLU A 41 7.83 5.27 -9.49
N ILE A 42 8.71 4.27 -9.33
CA ILE A 42 8.65 3.32 -8.21
C ILE A 42 8.79 4.05 -6.88
N LEU A 43 9.79 4.92 -6.74
CA LEU A 43 10.00 5.72 -5.52
C LEU A 43 8.81 6.65 -5.25
N SER A 44 8.20 7.22 -6.29
CA SER A 44 7.00 8.06 -6.13
C SER A 44 5.81 7.24 -5.62
N ARG A 45 5.66 6.00 -6.10
CA ARG A 45 4.63 5.07 -5.61
C ARG A 45 4.93 4.59 -4.19
N GLU A 46 6.16 4.21 -3.87
CA GLU A 46 6.56 3.76 -2.54
C GLU A 46 6.48 4.87 -1.49
N THR A 47 6.81 6.11 -1.85
CA THR A 47 6.60 7.27 -0.95
C THR A 47 5.12 7.59 -0.77
N SER A 48 4.28 7.42 -1.80
CA SER A 48 2.83 7.51 -1.66
C SER A 48 2.26 6.42 -0.73
N ILE A 49 2.74 5.18 -0.86
CA ILE A 49 2.34 4.05 0.00
C ILE A 49 2.91 4.20 1.42
N SER A 50 4.11 4.76 1.57
CA SER A 50 4.72 5.02 2.89
C SER A 50 4.13 6.24 3.59
N GLN A 51 3.55 7.19 2.85
CA GLN A 51 2.75 8.30 3.41
C GLN A 51 1.34 7.89 3.84
N GLU A 52 0.88 6.68 3.49
CA GLU A 52 -0.27 6.03 4.14
C GLU A 52 0.06 5.43 5.53
N GLN A 53 1.25 5.69 6.07
CA GLN A 53 1.43 5.64 7.52
C GLN A 53 0.58 6.76 8.12
N GLY A 54 -0.63 6.38 8.54
CA GLY A 54 -1.73 7.27 8.91
C GLY A 54 -1.27 8.47 9.72
N ARG A 55 -1.88 9.63 9.43
CA ARG A 55 -1.67 10.86 10.21
C ARG A 55 -1.65 10.51 11.70
N PRO A 56 -0.67 10.97 12.49
CA PRO A 56 -0.65 10.73 13.91
C PRO A 56 -1.99 11.19 14.49
N MET A 57 -2.72 10.26 15.09
CA MET A 57 -4.02 10.52 15.66
C MET A 57 -3.87 11.64 16.68
N THR A 58 -4.63 12.73 16.50
CA THR A 58 -4.60 13.83 17.47
C THR A 58 -5.16 13.34 18.80
N HIS A 59 -4.70 13.94 19.90
CA HIS A 59 -5.20 13.58 21.23
C HIS A 59 -6.73 13.71 21.33
N GLU A 60 -7.31 14.72 20.68
CA GLU A 60 -8.77 14.89 20.57
C GLU A 60 -9.44 13.71 19.88
N THR A 61 -8.92 13.27 18.72
CA THR A 61 -9.49 12.12 17.99
C THR A 61 -9.42 10.84 18.84
N PHE A 62 -8.35 10.66 19.61
CA PHE A 62 -8.22 9.53 20.53
C PHE A 62 -9.26 9.58 21.67
N GLU A 63 -9.52 10.75 22.24
CA GLU A 63 -10.54 10.92 23.29
C GLU A 63 -11.96 10.75 22.75
N GLU A 64 -12.26 11.20 21.54
CA GLU A 64 -13.54 10.93 20.88
C GLU A 64 -13.79 9.43 20.72
N LEU A 65 -12.78 8.68 20.27
CA LEU A 65 -12.86 7.22 20.17
C LEU A 65 -13.03 6.54 21.53
N ARG A 66 -12.36 7.04 22.57
CA ARG A 66 -12.50 6.54 23.93
C ARG A 66 -13.93 6.74 24.45
N GLN A 67 -14.49 7.92 24.25
CA GLN A 67 -15.87 8.23 24.64
C GLN A 67 -16.87 7.37 23.86
N LEU A 68 -16.64 7.17 22.56
CA LEU A 68 -17.46 6.28 21.74
C LEU A 68 -17.42 4.84 22.27
N ARG A 69 -16.23 4.32 22.58
CA ARG A 69 -16.07 2.97 23.15
C ARG A 69 -16.81 2.81 24.46
N GLU A 70 -16.75 3.80 25.35
CA GLU A 70 -17.45 3.75 26.63
C GLU A 70 -18.98 3.85 26.49
N ARG A 71 -19.47 4.63 25.51
CA ARG A 71 -20.91 4.64 25.15
C ARG A 71 -21.37 3.27 24.66
N ILE A 72 -20.59 2.64 23.77
CA ILE A 72 -20.90 1.31 23.22
C ILE A 72 -20.93 0.27 24.35
N LYS A 73 -19.92 0.24 25.22
CA LYS A 73 -19.89 -0.68 26.37
C LYS A 73 -21.09 -0.51 27.31
N ARG A 74 -21.50 0.74 27.55
CA ARG A 74 -22.66 1.04 28.39
C ARG A 74 -23.96 0.57 27.76
N ASN A 75 -24.10 0.72 26.44
CA ASN A 75 -25.29 0.32 25.70
C ASN A 75 -25.37 -1.20 25.45
N HIS A 76 -24.22 -1.89 25.45
CA HIS A 76 -24.11 -3.33 25.21
C HIS A 76 -23.31 -4.03 26.31
N PRO A 77 -23.81 -4.05 27.57
CA PRO A 77 -23.10 -4.67 28.68
C PRO A 77 -23.04 -6.19 28.47
N GLY A 78 -21.82 -6.73 28.31
CA GLY A 78 -21.57 -8.17 28.19
C GLY A 78 -21.38 -8.71 26.77
N GLN A 79 -21.53 -7.89 25.72
CA GLN A 79 -21.04 -8.25 24.38
C GLN A 79 -19.56 -7.84 24.28
N THR A 80 -18.66 -8.79 24.51
CA THR A 80 -17.27 -8.62 24.07
C THR A 80 -17.24 -8.64 22.55
N PHE A 81 -16.49 -7.73 21.94
CA PHE A 81 -16.15 -7.76 20.51
C PHE A 81 -15.19 -8.91 20.16
N ASP A 82 -15.17 -9.99 20.96
CA ASP A 82 -14.17 -11.06 20.92
C ASP A 82 -14.15 -11.78 19.56
N ASP A 83 -15.28 -11.79 18.84
CA ASP A 83 -15.40 -12.51 17.57
C ASP A 83 -15.73 -11.59 16.39
N SER A 84 -15.27 -10.33 16.42
CA SER A 84 -15.45 -9.40 15.29
C SER A 84 -14.89 -10.00 13.99
N THR A 85 -13.81 -10.79 14.07
CA THR A 85 -13.24 -11.50 12.94
C THR A 85 -14.16 -12.61 12.42
N GLU A 86 -14.78 -13.38 13.31
CA GLU A 86 -15.67 -14.49 12.94
C GLU A 86 -17.02 -13.98 12.40
N LEU A 87 -17.55 -12.90 12.99
CA LEU A 87 -18.70 -12.17 12.44
C LEU A 87 -18.41 -11.62 11.03
N ILE A 88 -17.25 -11.00 10.82
CA ILE A 88 -16.86 -10.52 9.49
C ILE A 88 -16.64 -11.68 8.51
N ARG A 89 -16.10 -12.81 8.97
CA ARG A 89 -15.96 -14.04 8.17
C ARG A 89 -17.32 -14.55 7.73
N GLN A 90 -18.26 -14.69 8.65
CA GLN A 90 -19.61 -15.18 8.39
C GLN A 90 -20.37 -14.26 7.42
N MET A 91 -20.33 -12.94 7.64
CA MET A 91 -20.94 -11.96 6.73
C MET A 91 -20.32 -12.01 5.31
N ARG A 92 -19.02 -12.30 5.20
CA ARG A 92 -18.36 -12.47 3.89
C ARG A 92 -18.81 -13.75 3.21
N GLU A 93 -18.96 -14.83 3.96
CA GLU A 93 -19.38 -16.15 3.48
C GLU A 93 -20.83 -16.12 2.97
N GLU A 94 -21.74 -15.50 3.74
CA GLU A 94 -23.14 -15.28 3.35
C GLU A 94 -23.24 -14.45 2.07
N ARG A 95 -22.43 -13.38 1.96
CA ARG A 95 -22.39 -12.56 0.74
C ARG A 95 -21.85 -13.31 -0.46
N SER A 96 -20.85 -14.18 -0.27
CA SER A 96 -20.29 -15.00 -1.34
C SER A 96 -21.29 -16.05 -1.85
N GLN A 97 -22.08 -16.64 -0.96
CA GLN A 97 -23.16 -17.57 -1.35
C GLN A 97 -24.24 -16.85 -2.15
N TYR A 98 -24.71 -15.69 -1.67
CA TYR A 98 -25.70 -14.89 -2.39
C TYR A 98 -25.25 -14.49 -3.81
N LEU A 99 -23.97 -14.17 -4.00
CA LEU A 99 -23.40 -13.83 -5.30
C LEU A 99 -23.18 -15.04 -6.21
N ALA A 100 -23.08 -16.25 -5.66
CA ALA A 100 -22.92 -17.48 -6.45
C ALA A 100 -24.27 -18.02 -6.94
N ASP A 101 -25.36 -17.71 -6.22
CA ASP A 101 -26.73 -18.09 -6.57
C ASP A 101 -27.43 -17.09 -7.53
N LEU A 102 -26.71 -16.09 -8.03
CA LEU A 102 -27.18 -15.00 -8.90
C LEU A 102 -26.65 -15.16 -10.33
#